data_AF-U7QE62-F1
#
_entry.id   AF-U7QE62-F1
#
_cell.length_a   1.000
_cell.length_b   1.000
_cell.length_c   1.000
_cell.angle_alpha   90.00
_cell.angle_beta   90.00
_cell.angle_gamma   90.00
#
_symmetry.space_group_name_H-M   'P 1'
#
loop_
_entity.id
_entity.type
_entity.pdbx_description
1 polymer ?
#
loop_
_entity_poly.entity_id
_entity_poly.type
_entity_poly.pdbx_seq_one_letter_code
_entity_poly.pdbx_strand_id
1 'polypeptide(L)'
;MFKYLFAALTALVLVLWGSGTFTPANATTNTTTNDPQVYIWDYTAISSNQVVCKQVAFHAVSRSLPKGVDVQPTHISTKVVDEGYCANLTKPKA
;
A
#
# COMPACT_ATOMS: atom_id res chain seq x y z
N MET A 1 -28.81 41.57 2.10
CA MET A 1 -27.58 41.41 2.90
C MET A 1 -27.38 40.00 3.44
N PHE A 2 -28.42 39.36 4.03
CA PHE A 2 -28.32 37.99 4.59
C PHE A 2 -27.75 36.93 3.64
N LYS A 3 -27.99 37.02 2.33
CA LYS A 3 -27.47 36.05 1.35
C LYS A 3 -25.94 35.96 1.32
N TYR A 4 -25.24 37.07 1.57
CA TYR A 4 -23.78 37.10 1.65
C TYR A 4 -23.27 36.57 2.99
N LEU A 5 -24.06 36.74 4.06
CA LEU A 5 -23.77 36.18 5.38
C LEU A 5 -23.77 34.64 5.32
N PHE A 6 -24.79 34.04 4.69
CA PHE A 6 -24.87 32.59 4.50
C PHE A 6 -23.75 32.05 3.60
N ALA A 7 -23.36 32.78 2.56
CA ALA A 7 -22.24 32.41 1.70
C ALA A 7 -20.90 32.42 2.46
N ALA A 8 -20.66 33.43 3.31
CA ALA A 8 -19.45 33.50 4.12
C ALA A 8 -19.40 32.40 5.19
N LEU A 9 -20.54 32.10 5.84
CA LEU A 9 -20.65 31.03 6.84
C LEU A 9 -20.40 29.65 6.21
N THR A 10 -20.97 29.38 5.04
CA THR A 10 -20.76 28.10 4.33
C THR A 10 -19.31 27.93 3.88
N ALA A 11 -18.69 29.00 3.36
CA ALA A 11 -17.27 28.98 3.01
C ALA A 11 -16.37 28.73 4.23
N LEU A 12 -16.68 29.36 5.37
CA LEU A 12 -15.94 29.16 6.62
C LEU A 12 -16.03 27.70 7.11
N VAL A 13 -17.23 27.11 7.08
CA VAL A 13 -17.44 25.71 7.47
C VAL A 13 -16.67 24.76 6.56
N LEU A 14 -16.67 24.99 5.25
CA LEU A 14 -15.93 24.17 4.29
C LEU A 14 -14.42 24.26 4.51
N VAL A 15 -13.89 25.44 4.83
CA VAL A 15 -12.47 25.61 5.17
C VAL A 15 -12.13 24.92 6.49
N LEU A 16 -12.96 25.02 7.53
CA LEU A 16 -12.73 24.32 8.79
C LEU A 16 -12.79 22.79 8.64
N TRP A 17 -13.67 22.27 7.78
CA TRP A 17 -13.76 20.82 7.52
C TRP A 17 -12.61 20.32 6.63
N GLY A 18 -12.19 21.11 5.63
CA GLY A 18 -11.09 20.74 4.72
C GLY A 18 -9.69 20.98 5.29
N SER A 19 -9.55 21.78 6.35
CA SER A 19 -8.29 22.00 7.07
C SER A 19 -8.08 21.06 8.25
N GLY A 20 -9.08 20.23 8.56
CA GLY A 20 -8.87 19.03 9.37
C GLY A 20 -7.82 18.18 8.68
N THR A 21 -6.66 18.08 9.32
CA THR A 21 -5.46 17.39 8.82
C THR A 21 -5.87 16.13 8.08
N PHE A 22 -5.78 16.17 6.74
CA PHE A 22 -5.62 14.96 5.94
C PHE A 22 -4.30 14.37 6.41
N THR A 23 -4.35 13.59 7.48
CA THR A 23 -3.29 12.66 7.77
C THR A 23 -3.20 11.83 6.49
N PRO A 24 -2.04 11.85 5.78
CA PRO A 24 -1.86 10.93 4.68
C PRO A 24 -2.23 9.57 5.25
N ALA A 25 -3.14 8.85 4.58
CA ALA A 25 -3.60 7.56 5.04
C ALA A 25 -2.34 6.78 5.41
N ASN A 26 -2.16 6.60 6.73
CA ASN A 26 -1.03 5.88 7.26
C ASN A 26 -1.31 4.45 6.84
N ALA A 27 -0.87 4.09 5.63
CA ALA A 27 -0.69 2.71 5.28
C ALA A 27 0.26 2.23 6.37
N THR A 28 -0.29 1.55 7.37
CA THR A 28 0.44 0.94 8.47
C THR A 28 1.33 -0.14 7.87
N THR A 29 2.38 0.26 7.15
CA THR A 29 3.60 -0.52 7.08
C THR A 29 4.16 -0.39 8.47
N ASN A 30 3.92 -1.43 9.27
CA ASN A 30 4.42 -1.54 10.63
C ASN A 30 5.95 -1.52 10.56
N THR A 31 6.53 -0.32 10.56
CA THR A 31 7.98 -0.05 10.42
C THR A 31 8.80 -0.48 11.62
N THR A 32 8.19 -1.20 12.58
CA THR A 32 8.80 -1.42 13.89
C THR A 32 9.45 -2.78 14.05
N THR A 33 9.19 -3.85 13.27
CA THR A 33 9.94 -5.12 13.55
C THR A 33 9.91 -6.28 12.56
N ASN A 34 9.18 -6.25 11.44
CA ASN A 34 9.22 -7.38 10.50
C ASN A 34 9.10 -6.85 9.07
N ASP A 35 9.99 -7.31 8.19
CA ASP A 35 9.95 -7.05 6.75
C ASP A 35 8.51 -7.13 6.25
N PRO A 36 7.97 -6.10 5.54
CA PRO A 36 6.57 -6.09 5.16
C PRO A 36 6.24 -7.34 4.34
N GLN A 37 5.24 -8.08 4.80
CA GLN A 37 4.77 -9.32 4.18
C GLN A 37 3.42 -9.04 3.54
N VAL A 38 3.30 -9.35 2.25
CA VAL A 38 2.07 -9.19 1.47
C VAL A 38 1.68 -10.55 0.91
N TYR A 39 0.38 -10.85 0.90
CA TYR A 39 -0.16 -12.07 0.32
C TYR A 39 -0.86 -11.71 -1.00
N ILE A 40 -0.55 -12.41 -2.09
CA ILE A 40 -1.11 -12.15 -3.41
C ILE A 40 -1.39 -13.43 -4.17
N TRP A 41 -2.35 -13.39 -5.10
CA TRP A 41 -2.49 -14.42 -6.11
C TRP A 41 -1.49 -14.18 -7.24
N ASP A 42 -0.66 -15.18 -7.54
CA ASP A 42 0.35 -15.09 -8.60
C ASP A 42 0.65 -16.48 -9.19
N TYR A 43 1.28 -16.54 -10.36
CA TYR A 43 1.62 -17.78 -11.03
C TYR A 43 2.82 -18.48 -10.38
N THR A 44 2.84 -19.81 -10.29
CA THR A 44 3.94 -20.52 -9.60
C THR A 44 5.34 -20.19 -10.14
N ALA A 45 5.46 -19.95 -11.44
CA ALA A 45 6.68 -19.54 -12.12
C ALA A 45 6.36 -18.73 -13.38
N ILE A 46 7.38 -18.09 -13.96
CA ILE A 46 7.28 -17.47 -15.29
C ILE A 46 6.92 -18.60 -16.28
N SER A 47 5.83 -18.43 -17.04
CA SER A 47 5.23 -19.44 -17.94
C SER A 47 4.35 -20.52 -17.29
N SER A 48 4.06 -20.45 -15.99
CA SER A 48 3.07 -21.34 -15.38
C SER A 48 1.65 -20.82 -15.62
N ASN A 49 0.70 -21.73 -15.85
CA ASN A 49 -0.73 -21.41 -15.89
C ASN A 49 -1.43 -21.63 -14.54
N GLN A 50 -0.68 -22.07 -13.52
CA GLN A 50 -1.23 -22.36 -12.21
C GLN A 50 -1.12 -21.13 -11.30
N VAL A 51 -2.28 -20.56 -10.96
CA VAL A 51 -2.41 -19.44 -10.01
C VAL A 51 -2.44 -19.99 -8.59
N VAL A 52 -1.53 -19.50 -7.73
CA VAL A 52 -1.37 -19.89 -6.33
C VAL A 52 -1.31 -18.66 -5.42
N CYS A 53 -1.60 -18.84 -4.13
CA CYS A 53 -1.37 -17.80 -3.13
C CYS A 53 0.12 -17.76 -2.79
N LYS A 54 0.73 -16.58 -2.88
CA LYS A 54 2.13 -16.35 -2.52
C LYS A 54 2.22 -15.32 -1.42
N GLN A 55 3.12 -15.59 -0.49
CA GLN A 55 3.63 -14.60 0.43
C GLN A 55 4.87 -13.95 -0.18
N VAL A 56 4.85 -12.62 -0.29
CA VAL A 56 5.93 -11.76 -0.76
C VAL A 56 6.46 -10.98 0.44
N ALA A 57 7.75 -11.12 0.75
CA ALA A 57 8.41 -10.36 1.80
C ALA A 57 9.47 -9.43 1.20
N PHE A 58 9.46 -8.18 1.64
CA PHE A 58 10.37 -7.14 1.19
C PHE A 58 11.42 -6.87 2.26
N HIS A 59 12.65 -7.31 2.02
CA HIS A 59 13.77 -7.14 2.93
C HIS A 59 14.57 -5.90 2.55
N ALA A 60 14.57 -4.87 3.39
CA ALA A 60 15.42 -3.70 3.15
C ALA A 60 16.90 -4.14 3.22
N VAL A 61 17.69 -3.79 2.21
CA VAL A 61 19.12 -4.12 2.19
C VAL A 61 19.97 -2.86 2.21
N SER A 62 21.02 -2.86 3.02
CA SER A 62 22.01 -1.80 3.06
C SER A 62 22.99 -1.97 1.90
N ARG A 63 22.62 -1.46 0.71
CA ARG A 63 23.49 -1.44 -0.47
C ARG A 63 23.72 0.00 -0.92
N SER A 64 24.97 0.33 -1.22
CA SER A 64 25.30 1.63 -1.80
C SER A 64 24.66 1.77 -3.18
N LEU A 65 23.90 2.85 -3.37
CA LEU A 65 23.29 3.22 -4.64
C LEU A 65 24.12 4.32 -5.32
N PRO A 66 24.01 4.45 -6.65
CA PRO A 66 24.57 5.58 -7.38
C PRO A 66 24.08 6.92 -6.80
N LYS A 67 24.92 7.95 -6.87
CA LYS A 67 24.57 9.29 -6.41
C LYS A 67 23.37 9.83 -7.19
N GLY A 68 22.42 10.45 -6.48
CA GLY A 68 21.23 11.06 -7.08
C GLY A 68 19.99 10.16 -7.15
N VAL A 69 20.05 8.95 -6.58
CA VAL A 69 18.89 8.04 -6.51
C VAL A 69 18.33 8.03 -5.08
N ASP A 70 17.10 8.49 -4.92
CA ASP A 70 16.35 8.47 -3.65
C ASP A 70 15.44 7.24 -3.59
N VAL A 71 16.04 6.06 -3.57
CA VAL A 71 15.31 4.79 -3.41
C VAL A 71 16.01 3.92 -2.37
N GLN A 72 15.25 3.11 -1.63
CA GLN A 72 15.82 2.10 -0.75
C GLN A 72 16.00 0.79 -1.52
N PRO A 73 17.22 0.23 -1.61
CA PRO A 73 17.40 -1.08 -2.22
C PRO A 73 16.74 -2.14 -1.33
N THR A 74 16.00 -3.03 -1.98
CA THR A 74 15.15 -4.03 -1.31
C THR A 74 15.32 -5.37 -2.00
N HIS A 75 15.49 -6.45 -1.22
CA HIS A 75 15.47 -7.82 -1.69
C HIS A 75 14.07 -8.41 -1.51
N ILE A 76 13.52 -9.02 -2.56
CA ILE A 76 12.17 -9.58 -2.53
C ILE A 76 12.29 -11.09 -2.43
N SER A 77 11.70 -11.68 -1.39
CA SER A 77 11.56 -13.13 -1.27
C SER A 77 10.09 -13.52 -1.47
N THR A 78 9.85 -14.66 -2.12
CA THR A 78 8.49 -15.18 -2.32
C THR A 78 8.42 -16.65 -1.96
N LYS A 79 7.29 -17.06 -1.38
CA LYS A 79 6.97 -18.48 -1.15
C LYS A 79 5.50 -18.74 -1.40
N VAL A 80 5.19 -19.93 -1.91
CA VAL A 80 3.81 -20.40 -2.02
C VAL A 80 3.28 -20.71 -0.63
N VAL A 81 2.07 -20.27 -0.33
CA VAL A 81 1.39 -20.48 0.95
C VAL A 81 -0.01 -21.03 0.73
N ASP A 82 -0.70 -21.38 1.82
CA ASP A 82 -2.08 -21.83 1.78
C ASP A 82 -3.03 -20.78 1.16
N GLU A 83 -4.04 -21.24 0.43
CA GLU A 83 -5.01 -20.37 -0.23
C GLU A 83 -5.81 -19.50 0.75
N GLY A 84 -5.96 -19.93 2.00
CA GLY A 84 -6.63 -19.20 3.07
C GLY A 84 -6.03 -17.82 3.33
N TYR A 85 -4.73 -17.63 3.12
CA TYR A 85 -4.07 -16.32 3.27
C TYR A 85 -4.51 -15.31 2.21
N CYS A 86 -4.94 -15.78 1.03
CA CYS A 86 -5.45 -14.96 -0.06
C CYS A 86 -6.98 -15.03 -0.17
N ALA A 87 -7.69 -15.61 0.80
CA ALA A 87 -9.15 -15.82 0.73
C ALA A 87 -9.95 -14.52 0.56
N ASN A 88 -9.44 -13.40 1.10
CA ASN A 88 -10.06 -12.08 0.98
C ASN A 88 -9.70 -11.35 -0.33
N LEU A 89 -8.89 -11.95 -1.20
CA LEU A 89 -8.43 -11.36 -2.45
C LEU A 89 -9.09 -12.07 -3.63
N THR A 90 -9.43 -11.31 -4.69
CA THR A 90 -9.98 -11.89 -5.90
C THR A 90 -8.94 -12.74 -6.63
N LYS A 91 -9.20 -14.04 -6.75
CA LYS A 91 -8.35 -14.96 -7.51
C LYS A 91 -8.47 -14.63 -9.02
N PRO A 92 -7.35 -14.34 -9.70
CA PRO A 92 -7.33 -14.18 -11.15
C PRO A 92 -7.93 -15.40 -11.84
N LYS A 93 -8.82 -15.16 -12.81
CA LYS A 93 -9.32 -16.20 -13.70
C LYS A 93 -8.28 -16.37 -14.81
N ALA A 94 -7.86 -17.62 -15.04
CA ALA A 94 -7.00 -17.99 -16.16
C ALA A 94 -7.71 -17.76 -17.49
#